data_AF-A0AAN7BT49-F1
#
_entry.id   AF-A0AAN7BT49-F1
#
_cell.length_a   1.000
_cell.length_b   1.000
_cell.length_c   1.000
_cell.angle_alpha   90.00
_cell.angle_beta   90.00
_cell.angle_gamma   90.00
#
_symmetry.space_group_name_H-M   'P 1'
#
loop_
_entity.id
_entity.type
_entity.pdbx_description
1 polymer ?
#
loop_
_entity_poly.entity_id
_entity_poly.type
_entity_poly.pdbx_seq_one_letter_code
_entity_poly.pdbx_strand_id
1 'polypeptide(L)'
;MIPSVQRRSHRERAQPLERAKLGLLEKHKDYSKRAKDYKKKQTILKSLRQKAADRNEDEFYFGMMSRKGPGASITRGKEFDGKVHGERGNKAMDVDLVRLLKTQDLGYVRTLRSVVLKEVKGLEERWILAGGLDEEDEGWDSGDEEDGGGSGKKVKKIVFADGVEEWEAKLKREMRGDEYEDEYYEGMEGDDNDEKRQLEAERKAKNLEKLKGKLTAAKKKLKVLTEAERELGITQAKMAKTATSGGITKSKRRIKIRERKR
;
A
#
# COMPACT_ATOMS: atom_id res chain seq x y z
N MET A 1 30.86 -53.36 40.40
CA MET A 1 29.95 -52.80 39.38
C MET A 1 28.76 -52.17 40.09
N ILE A 2 28.39 -50.92 39.75
CA ILE A 2 27.21 -50.26 40.32
C ILE A 2 25.98 -50.71 39.52
N PRO A 3 24.93 -51.28 40.14
CA PRO A 3 23.70 -51.68 39.45
C PRO A 3 23.05 -50.53 38.67
N SER A 4 22.47 -50.82 37.49
CA SER A 4 21.81 -49.84 36.63
C SER A 4 20.67 -49.09 37.35
N VAL A 5 19.98 -49.76 38.27
CA VAL A 5 18.93 -49.19 39.13
C VAL A 5 19.43 -48.01 39.97
N GLN A 6 20.70 -48.03 40.41
CA GLN A 6 21.30 -46.96 41.20
C GLN A 6 21.74 -45.76 40.35
N ARG A 7 21.85 -45.92 39.02
CA ARG A 7 22.20 -44.85 38.06
C ARG A 7 20.97 -44.26 37.35
N ARG A 8 19.76 -44.62 37.76
CA ARG A 8 18.53 -44.14 37.13
C ARG A 8 18.42 -42.61 37.23
N SER A 9 18.00 -41.96 36.15
CA SER A 9 17.75 -40.52 36.16
C SER A 9 16.48 -40.21 36.94
N HIS A 10 16.56 -39.34 37.93
CA HIS A 10 15.39 -38.82 38.63
C HIS A 10 14.74 -37.69 37.80
N ARG A 11 13.42 -37.81 37.54
CA ARG A 11 12.65 -36.82 36.78
C ARG A 11 12.25 -35.64 37.67
N GLU A 12 12.28 -34.44 37.12
CA GLU A 12 11.86 -33.22 37.81
C GLU A 12 10.32 -33.07 37.76
N ARG A 13 9.72 -32.57 38.85
CA ARG A 13 8.26 -32.35 38.93
C ARG A 13 7.85 -31.06 38.22
N ALA A 14 6.72 -31.10 37.51
CA ALA A 14 6.07 -29.93 36.93
C ALA A 14 5.44 -29.00 38.00
N GLN A 15 4.99 -27.84 37.57
CA GLN A 15 4.21 -26.93 38.41
C GLN A 15 2.78 -27.48 38.61
N PRO A 16 2.18 -27.31 39.82
CA PRO A 16 0.78 -27.68 40.04
C PRO A 16 -0.16 -26.93 39.09
N LEU A 17 -1.19 -27.62 38.59
CA LEU A 17 -2.13 -27.07 37.60
C LEU A 17 -2.84 -25.81 38.09
N GLU A 18 -3.22 -25.75 39.37
CA GLU A 18 -3.83 -24.59 40.01
C GLU A 18 -2.95 -23.33 39.93
N ARG A 19 -1.62 -23.51 39.85
CA ARG A 19 -0.63 -22.42 39.80
C ARG A 19 0.00 -22.23 38.43
N ALA A 20 -0.50 -22.92 37.39
CA ALA A 20 0.05 -22.82 36.04
C ALA A 20 0.07 -21.37 35.50
N LYS A 21 -0.84 -20.51 35.96
CA LYS A 21 -0.88 -19.07 35.62
C LYS A 21 0.43 -18.32 35.97
N LEU A 22 1.20 -18.79 36.95
CA LEU A 22 2.44 -18.13 37.39
C LEU A 22 3.65 -18.44 36.49
N GLY A 23 3.49 -19.30 35.48
CA GLY A 23 4.58 -19.77 34.62
C GLY A 23 5.52 -20.74 35.34
N LEU A 24 6.47 -21.32 34.61
CA LEU A 24 7.29 -22.47 35.04
C LEU A 24 7.80 -22.40 36.50
N LEU A 25 7.61 -23.49 37.25
CA LEU A 25 8.17 -23.65 38.60
C LEU A 25 9.69 -23.80 38.53
N GLU A 26 10.38 -22.70 38.84
CA GLU A 26 11.83 -22.61 38.84
C GLU A 26 12.49 -23.67 39.73
N LYS A 27 13.55 -24.30 39.22
CA LYS A 27 14.38 -25.26 39.96
C LYS A 27 15.76 -24.68 40.27
N HIS A 28 16.56 -25.41 41.05
CA HIS A 28 17.89 -24.96 41.45
C HIS A 28 18.81 -24.62 40.25
N LYS A 29 18.67 -25.34 39.13
CA LYS A 29 19.41 -25.07 37.89
C LYS A 29 19.06 -23.69 37.31
N ASP A 30 17.78 -23.35 37.31
CA ASP A 30 17.28 -22.06 36.81
C ASP A 30 17.66 -20.93 37.76
N TYR A 31 17.49 -21.15 39.08
CA TYR A 31 17.95 -20.22 40.13
C TYR A 31 19.43 -19.92 39.98
N SER A 32 20.26 -20.93 39.76
CA SER A 32 21.69 -20.76 39.55
C SER A 32 22.00 -19.89 38.33
N LYS A 33 21.27 -20.06 37.22
CA LYS A 33 21.41 -19.22 36.02
C LYS A 33 20.99 -17.77 36.30
N ARG A 34 19.83 -17.58 36.94
CA ARG A 34 19.32 -16.25 37.30
C ARG A 34 20.24 -15.52 38.28
N ALA A 35 20.73 -16.20 39.31
CA ALA A 35 21.65 -15.65 40.29
C ALA A 35 22.99 -15.25 39.66
N LYS A 36 23.51 -16.04 38.72
CA LYS A 36 24.71 -15.70 37.95
C LYS A 36 24.51 -14.45 37.08
N ASP A 37 23.40 -14.35 36.35
CA ASP A 37 23.07 -13.17 35.54
C ASP A 37 22.90 -11.91 36.41
N TYR A 38 22.17 -12.02 37.52
CA TYR A 38 22.01 -10.90 38.45
C TYR A 38 23.35 -10.43 39.02
N LYS A 39 24.20 -11.36 39.48
CA LYS A 39 25.55 -11.03 39.97
C LYS A 39 26.39 -10.35 38.87
N LYS A 40 26.34 -10.85 37.64
CA LYS A 40 27.02 -10.21 36.48
C LYS A 40 26.55 -8.77 36.29
N LYS A 41 25.24 -8.53 36.24
CA LYS A 41 24.66 -7.17 36.11
C LYS A 41 25.08 -6.26 37.26
N GLN A 42 25.05 -6.76 38.51
CA GLN A 42 25.49 -5.99 39.68
C GLN A 42 26.98 -5.65 39.64
N THR A 43 27.84 -6.57 39.20
CA THR A 43 29.29 -6.29 39.06
C THR A 43 29.55 -5.19 38.03
N ILE A 44 28.84 -5.21 36.88
CA ILE A 44 28.93 -4.17 35.85
C ILE A 44 28.45 -2.84 36.41
N LEU A 45 27.27 -2.79 37.04
CA LEU A 45 26.73 -1.55 37.63
C LEU A 45 27.65 -0.98 38.70
N LYS A 46 28.25 -1.82 39.55
CA LYS A 46 29.23 -1.37 40.55
C LYS A 46 30.45 -0.72 39.88
N SER A 47 30.99 -1.33 38.83
CA SER A 47 32.11 -0.76 38.08
C SER A 47 31.76 0.56 37.40
N LEU A 48 30.55 0.69 36.84
CA LEU A 48 30.08 1.93 36.22
C LEU A 48 29.87 3.05 37.23
N ARG A 49 29.35 2.75 38.42
CA ARG A 49 29.22 3.73 39.51
C ARG A 49 30.57 4.24 39.98
N GLN A 50 31.55 3.35 40.14
CA GLN A 50 32.90 3.74 40.52
C GLN A 50 33.53 4.66 39.45
N LYS A 51 33.45 4.29 38.17
CA LYS A 51 33.93 5.14 37.06
C LYS A 51 33.24 6.50 37.01
N ALA A 52 31.95 6.57 37.35
CA ALA A 52 31.22 7.83 37.39
C ALA A 52 31.62 8.71 38.58
N ALA A 53 31.94 8.11 39.73
CA ALA A 53 32.41 8.82 40.93
C ALA A 53 33.84 9.33 40.77
N ASP A 54 34.73 8.53 40.17
CA ASP A 54 36.15 8.84 39.97
C ASP A 54 36.38 9.73 38.71
N ARG A 55 35.34 10.33 38.13
CA ARG A 55 35.42 11.13 36.90
C ARG A 55 36.09 12.48 37.17
N ASN A 56 37.06 12.85 36.34
CA ASN A 56 37.63 14.20 36.33
C ASN A 56 36.69 15.18 35.59
N GLU A 57 36.32 16.29 36.24
CA GLU A 57 35.40 17.29 35.67
C GLU A 57 36.02 18.07 34.50
N ASP A 58 37.35 18.18 34.48
CA ASP A 58 38.13 18.90 33.46
C ASP A 58 38.66 17.97 32.36
N GLU A 59 38.17 16.73 32.27
CA GLU A 59 38.64 15.79 31.25
C GLU A 59 38.33 16.30 29.83
N PHE A 60 39.34 16.29 28.95
CA PHE A 60 39.17 16.68 27.56
C PHE A 60 39.61 15.59 26.58
N TYR A 61 38.70 15.22 25.67
CA TYR A 61 38.94 14.30 24.56
C TYR A 61 38.48 14.94 23.26
N PHE A 62 39.26 14.82 22.19
CA PHE A 62 38.92 15.37 20.87
C PHE A 62 37.57 14.90 20.30
N GLY A 63 37.12 13.69 20.69
CA GLY A 63 35.82 13.15 20.28
C GLY A 63 34.61 13.91 20.85
N MET A 64 34.79 14.77 21.86
CA MET A 64 33.73 15.62 22.39
C MET A 64 33.33 16.76 21.43
N MET A 65 34.19 17.10 20.46
CA MET A 65 33.90 18.15 19.47
C MET A 65 32.98 17.66 18.34
N SER A 66 33.04 16.37 17.99
CA SER A 66 32.22 15.78 16.93
C SER A 66 30.96 15.07 17.44
N ARG A 67 30.89 14.74 18.74
CA ARG A 67 29.77 13.98 19.33
C ARG A 67 28.94 14.85 20.26
N LYS A 68 27.62 14.74 20.13
CA LYS A 68 26.69 15.33 21.09
C LYS A 68 26.61 14.47 22.35
N GLY A 69 27.10 14.99 23.48
CA GLY A 69 27.05 14.32 24.78
C GLY A 69 25.63 14.00 25.27
N PRO A 70 25.48 13.25 26.38
CA PRO A 70 24.17 12.81 26.87
C PRO A 70 23.29 14.00 27.30
N GLY A 71 23.88 15.09 27.78
CA GLY A 71 23.16 16.26 28.27
C GLY A 71 22.43 15.99 29.59
N ALA A 72 21.44 16.82 29.91
CA ALA A 72 20.61 16.68 31.11
C ALA A 72 19.12 16.62 30.74
N SER A 73 18.29 16.10 31.65
CA SER A 73 16.84 16.02 31.47
C SER A 73 16.20 17.37 31.12
N ILE A 74 16.71 18.48 31.67
CA ILE A 74 16.21 19.82 31.36
C ILE A 74 16.55 20.28 29.93
N THR A 75 17.73 19.91 29.42
CA THR A 75 18.19 20.29 28.07
C THR A 75 17.64 19.39 26.97
N ARG A 76 17.41 18.10 27.27
CA ARG A 76 16.93 17.10 26.31
C ARG A 76 15.42 16.91 26.35
N GLY A 77 14.78 17.31 27.45
CA GLY A 77 13.35 17.17 27.66
C GLY A 77 12.93 15.71 27.86
N LYS A 78 11.76 15.37 27.31
CA LYS A 78 11.06 14.10 27.54
C LYS A 78 11.82 12.85 27.07
N GLU A 79 12.72 12.98 26.09
CA GLU A 79 13.42 11.86 25.48
C GLU A 79 14.79 11.54 26.12
N PHE A 80 15.05 12.06 27.33
CA PHE A 80 16.33 11.83 28.02
C PHE A 80 16.48 10.39 28.51
N ASP A 81 17.49 9.68 28.01
CA ASP A 81 17.79 8.28 28.36
C ASP A 81 19.21 8.05 28.90
N GLY A 82 20.00 9.13 29.07
CA GLY A 82 21.38 9.08 29.56
C GLY A 82 22.41 8.48 28.60
N LYS A 83 22.01 8.10 27.37
CA LYS A 83 22.94 7.59 26.35
C LYS A 83 23.46 8.73 25.49
N VAL A 84 24.69 8.57 24.98
CA VAL A 84 25.23 9.47 23.95
C VAL A 84 24.52 9.19 22.63
N HIS A 85 24.00 10.23 21.97
CA HIS A 85 23.35 10.05 20.67
C HIS A 85 24.36 9.57 19.63
N GLY A 86 24.04 8.45 18.98
CA GLY A 86 24.75 7.98 17.79
C GLY A 86 24.23 8.66 16.53
N GLU A 87 25.09 8.79 15.52
CA GLU A 87 24.66 9.19 14.18
C GLU A 87 24.02 8.01 13.46
N ARG A 88 22.89 8.24 12.78
CA ARG A 88 22.22 7.23 11.95
C ARG A 88 22.80 7.14 10.52
N GLY A 89 23.75 8.01 10.18
CA GLY A 89 24.35 8.12 8.84
C GLY A 89 23.67 9.12 7.90
N ASN A 90 22.47 9.59 8.21
CA ASN A 90 21.79 10.62 7.41
C ASN A 90 22.50 11.97 7.57
N LYS A 91 22.81 12.62 6.44
CA LYS A 91 23.44 13.95 6.39
C LYS A 91 22.53 14.94 5.68
N ALA A 92 22.64 16.23 6.03
CA ALA A 92 22.00 17.28 5.26
C ALA A 92 22.60 17.30 3.84
N MET A 93 21.75 17.25 2.83
CA MET A 93 22.16 17.24 1.42
C MET A 93 22.07 18.64 0.83
N ASP A 94 22.99 18.95 -0.07
CA ASP A 94 22.93 20.18 -0.86
C ASP A 94 21.72 20.18 -1.81
N VAL A 95 21.20 21.37 -2.10
CA VAL A 95 19.99 21.53 -2.91
C VAL A 95 20.22 21.04 -4.34
N ASP A 96 21.41 21.19 -4.93
CA ASP A 96 21.69 20.69 -6.27
C ASP A 96 21.70 19.16 -6.33
N LEU A 97 22.24 18.50 -5.30
CA LEU A 97 22.16 17.04 -5.19
C LEU A 97 20.70 16.57 -5.07
N VAL A 98 19.90 17.25 -4.23
CA VAL A 98 18.47 16.91 -4.09
C VAL A 98 17.71 17.14 -5.41
N ARG A 99 18.04 18.19 -6.18
CA ARG A 99 17.46 18.43 -7.52
C ARG A 99 17.78 17.30 -8.49
N LEU A 100 19.01 16.80 -8.48
CA LEU A 100 19.41 15.66 -9.33
C LEU A 100 18.61 14.40 -8.96
N LEU A 101 18.55 14.06 -7.67
CA LEU A 101 17.80 12.90 -7.18
C LEU A 101 16.31 13.00 -7.54
N LYS A 102 15.70 14.17 -7.35
CA LYS A 102 14.28 14.39 -7.68
C LYS A 102 14.00 14.37 -9.18
N THR A 103 14.97 14.75 -10.01
CA THR A 103 14.88 14.59 -11.47
C THR A 103 14.90 13.13 -11.88
N GLN A 104 15.76 12.30 -11.25
CA GLN A 104 15.76 10.86 -11.47
C GLN A 104 14.45 10.22 -11.04
N ASP A 105 13.94 10.56 -9.85
CA ASP A 105 12.65 10.10 -9.34
C ASP A 105 11.51 10.45 -10.30
N LEU A 106 11.46 11.70 -10.79
CA LEU A 106 10.45 12.14 -11.74
C LEU A 106 10.52 11.38 -13.07
N GLY A 107 11.73 11.13 -13.58
CA GLY A 107 11.95 10.31 -14.77
C GLY A 107 11.40 8.90 -14.58
N TYR A 108 11.73 8.27 -13.45
CA TYR A 108 11.23 6.94 -13.10
C TYR A 108 9.69 6.90 -13.02
N VAL A 109 9.07 7.84 -12.30
CA VAL A 109 7.60 7.92 -12.19
C VAL A 109 6.94 8.10 -13.55
N ARG A 110 7.50 8.93 -14.44
CA ARG A 110 7.00 9.12 -15.81
C ARG A 110 7.04 7.84 -16.63
N THR A 111 8.15 7.08 -16.54
CA THR A 111 8.26 5.80 -17.24
C THR A 111 7.23 4.80 -16.73
N LEU A 112 7.09 4.65 -15.41
CA LEU A 112 6.07 3.79 -14.80
C LEU A 112 4.65 4.20 -15.18
N ARG A 113 4.34 5.51 -15.14
CA ARG A 113 3.04 6.04 -15.54
C ARG A 113 2.75 5.69 -17.00
N SER A 114 3.74 5.81 -17.88
CA SER A 114 3.59 5.49 -19.31
C SER A 114 3.32 4.01 -19.55
N VAL A 115 3.95 3.12 -18.78
CA VAL A 115 3.67 1.67 -18.82
C VAL A 115 2.24 1.40 -18.34
N VAL A 116 1.86 1.91 -17.18
CA VAL A 116 0.52 1.71 -16.62
C VAL A 116 -0.57 2.31 -17.51
N LEU A 117 -0.31 3.44 -18.17
CA LEU A 117 -1.23 4.01 -19.17
C LEU A 117 -1.52 3.02 -20.30
N LYS A 118 -0.50 2.33 -20.81
CA LYS A 118 -0.67 1.30 -21.86
C LYS A 118 -1.39 0.07 -21.32
N GLU A 119 -1.11 -0.34 -20.08
CA GLU A 119 -1.82 -1.44 -19.41
C GLU A 119 -3.32 -1.12 -19.25
N VAL A 120 -3.65 0.09 -18.79
CA VAL A 120 -5.04 0.56 -18.67
C VAL A 120 -5.72 0.51 -20.03
N LYS A 121 -5.14 1.12 -21.07
CA LYS A 121 -5.72 1.10 -22.43
C LYS A 121 -5.96 -0.34 -22.92
N GLY A 122 -4.97 -1.21 -22.78
CA GLY A 122 -5.10 -2.61 -23.20
C GLY A 122 -6.06 -3.45 -22.34
N LEU A 123 -6.34 -3.05 -21.09
CA LEU A 123 -7.38 -3.66 -20.25
C LEU A 123 -8.76 -3.10 -20.57
N GLU A 124 -8.88 -1.81 -20.89
CA GLU A 124 -10.11 -1.18 -21.35
C GLU A 124 -10.57 -1.80 -22.65
N GLU A 125 -9.69 -1.91 -23.65
CA GLU A 125 -9.98 -2.57 -24.93
C GLU A 125 -10.47 -4.02 -24.71
N ARG A 126 -9.79 -4.79 -23.85
CA ARG A 126 -10.20 -6.16 -23.51
C ARG A 126 -11.53 -6.24 -22.78
N TRP A 127 -11.80 -5.29 -21.87
CA TRP A 127 -13.05 -5.24 -21.13
C TRP A 127 -14.23 -4.87 -22.05
N ILE A 128 -14.02 -3.92 -22.97
CA ILE A 128 -15.01 -3.55 -23.99
C ILE A 128 -15.29 -4.73 -24.92
N LEU A 129 -14.25 -5.39 -25.46
CA LEU A 129 -14.39 -6.57 -26.33
C LEU A 129 -15.08 -7.74 -25.64
N ALA A 130 -14.89 -7.91 -24.33
CA ALA A 130 -15.57 -8.96 -23.56
C ALA A 130 -17.06 -8.69 -23.28
N GLY A 131 -17.57 -7.50 -23.65
CA GLY A 131 -18.96 -7.09 -23.45
C GLY A 131 -19.21 -6.31 -22.16
N GLY A 132 -18.17 -5.80 -21.50
CA GLY A 132 -18.33 -5.03 -20.27
C GLY A 132 -19.10 -3.71 -20.43
N LEU A 133 -19.22 -3.19 -21.66
CA LEU A 133 -19.95 -1.96 -21.96
C LEU A 133 -21.47 -2.07 -21.75
N ASP A 134 -22.00 -3.29 -21.62
CA ASP A 134 -23.43 -3.55 -21.38
C ASP A 134 -23.78 -3.71 -19.91
N GLU A 135 -22.81 -3.94 -19.03
CA GLU A 135 -23.00 -3.85 -17.57
C GLU A 135 -22.93 -2.37 -17.16
N GLU A 136 -24.07 -1.85 -16.71
CA GLU A 136 -24.29 -0.47 -16.32
C GLU A 136 -23.15 0.14 -15.49
N ASP A 137 -22.72 1.34 -15.92
CA ASP A 137 -21.78 2.22 -15.24
C ASP A 137 -22.44 2.86 -14.01
N GLU A 138 -22.76 2.03 -13.03
CA GLU A 138 -23.07 2.43 -11.66
C GLU A 138 -21.75 2.41 -10.87
N GLY A 139 -21.16 3.58 -10.65
CA GLY A 139 -20.20 3.76 -9.55
C GLY A 139 -18.73 3.95 -9.93
N TRP A 140 -18.43 4.87 -10.84
CA TRP A 140 -17.22 5.68 -10.67
C TRP A 140 -17.54 7.16 -10.60
N ASP A 141 -18.17 7.52 -9.48
CA ASP A 141 -18.20 8.88 -8.95
C ASP A 141 -16.77 9.30 -8.58
N SER A 142 -16.07 9.85 -9.57
CA SER A 142 -14.92 10.70 -9.29
C SER A 142 -15.48 12.04 -8.84
N GLY A 143 -15.78 12.15 -7.54
CA GLY A 143 -16.28 13.36 -6.91
C GLY A 143 -15.51 14.61 -7.33
N ASP A 144 -16.12 15.33 -8.25
CA ASP A 144 -15.93 16.75 -8.56
C ASP A 144 -17.32 17.24 -8.99
N GLU A 145 -18.22 17.33 -8.00
CA GLU A 145 -19.54 17.93 -8.15
C GLU A 145 -19.38 19.44 -8.36
N GLU A 146 -19.31 19.87 -9.61
CA GLU A 146 -19.71 21.22 -10.02
C GLU A 146 -19.94 21.26 -11.55
N ASP A 147 -21.03 20.66 -12.02
CA ASP A 147 -21.99 21.35 -12.90
C ASP A 147 -23.19 20.46 -13.22
N GLY A 148 -24.38 21.04 -13.08
CA GLY A 148 -25.65 20.35 -13.30
C GLY A 148 -25.89 20.01 -14.77
N GLY A 149 -26.08 18.72 -15.05
CA GLY A 149 -26.56 18.25 -16.34
C GLY A 149 -27.16 16.85 -16.20
N GLY A 150 -28.48 16.76 -16.20
CA GLY A 150 -29.21 15.49 -16.06
C GLY A 150 -28.74 14.46 -17.08
N SER A 151 -28.20 13.35 -16.59
CA SER A 151 -27.75 12.23 -17.40
C SER A 151 -28.95 11.39 -17.86
N GLY A 152 -29.66 11.87 -18.89
CA GLY A 152 -30.58 11.01 -19.62
C GLY A 152 -29.81 9.82 -20.22
N LYS A 153 -30.27 8.59 -19.97
CA LYS A 153 -29.69 7.37 -20.58
C LYS A 153 -29.63 7.59 -22.10
N LYS A 154 -28.42 7.64 -22.66
CA LYS A 154 -28.22 7.78 -24.11
C LYS A 154 -28.79 6.53 -24.79
N VAL A 155 -29.69 6.71 -25.75
CA VAL A 155 -30.26 5.61 -26.53
C VAL A 155 -29.13 4.91 -27.29
N LYS A 156 -28.88 3.63 -27.01
CA LYS A 156 -27.76 2.86 -27.59
C LYS A 156 -27.99 2.46 -29.05
N LYS A 157 -29.23 2.10 -29.41
CA LYS A 157 -29.62 1.68 -30.76
C LYS A 157 -30.98 2.29 -31.10
N ILE A 158 -31.05 2.99 -32.24
CA ILE A 158 -32.30 3.51 -32.79
C ILE A 158 -32.63 2.64 -34.00
N VAL A 159 -33.79 2.01 -33.99
CA VAL A 159 -34.31 1.21 -35.11
C VAL A 159 -35.41 1.99 -35.79
N PHE A 160 -35.21 2.31 -37.07
CA PHE A 160 -36.20 2.98 -37.90
C PHE A 160 -37.14 1.95 -38.56
N ALA A 161 -38.41 2.31 -38.72
CA ALA A 161 -39.39 1.57 -39.52
C ALA A 161 -40.27 2.57 -40.29
N ASP A 162 -40.79 2.16 -41.43
CA ASP A 162 -41.50 3.05 -42.35
C ASP A 162 -42.97 3.26 -41.95
N GLY A 163 -43.50 2.48 -41.00
CA GLY A 163 -44.85 2.63 -40.46
C GLY A 163 -45.06 1.97 -39.08
N VAL A 164 -46.17 2.31 -38.42
CA VAL A 164 -46.52 1.81 -37.07
C VAL A 164 -46.75 0.30 -37.08
N GLU A 165 -47.38 -0.23 -38.14
CA GLU A 165 -47.66 -1.67 -38.29
C GLU A 165 -46.39 -2.51 -38.45
N GLU A 166 -45.37 -2.01 -39.16
CA GLU A 166 -44.06 -2.67 -39.25
C GLU A 166 -43.30 -2.64 -37.92
N TRP A 167 -43.47 -1.56 -37.15
CA TRP A 167 -42.89 -1.43 -35.82
C TRP A 167 -43.50 -2.45 -34.86
N GLU A 168 -44.83 -2.57 -34.86
CA GLU A 168 -45.56 -3.58 -34.10
C GLU A 168 -45.21 -5.01 -34.55
N ALA A 169 -45.03 -5.25 -35.85
CA ALA A 169 -44.62 -6.54 -36.38
C ALA A 169 -43.18 -6.91 -36.01
N LYS A 170 -42.23 -5.96 -36.03
CA LYS A 170 -40.85 -6.15 -35.56
C LYS A 170 -40.82 -6.43 -34.06
N LEU A 171 -41.57 -5.66 -33.27
CA LEU A 171 -41.69 -5.86 -31.83
C LEU A 171 -42.30 -7.23 -31.52
N LYS A 172 -43.36 -7.62 -32.24
CA LYS A 172 -44.03 -8.92 -32.06
C LYS A 172 -43.16 -10.09 -32.49
N ARG A 173 -42.33 -9.94 -33.53
CA ARG A 173 -41.33 -10.94 -33.95
C ARG A 173 -40.22 -11.10 -32.92
N GLU A 174 -39.73 -10.00 -32.36
CA GLU A 174 -38.71 -10.00 -31.29
C GLU A 174 -39.26 -10.62 -29.99
N MET A 175 -40.52 -10.32 -29.63
CA MET A 175 -41.22 -10.92 -28.49
C MET A 175 -41.56 -12.40 -28.66
N ARG A 176 -41.71 -12.88 -29.90
CA ARG A 176 -41.98 -14.29 -30.20
C ARG A 176 -40.71 -15.15 -30.13
N GLY A 177 -39.53 -14.53 -30.14
CA GLY A 177 -38.26 -15.24 -30.06
C GLY A 177 -38.00 -16.14 -31.27
N ASP A 178 -38.55 -15.78 -32.44
CA ASP A 178 -38.32 -16.51 -33.69
C ASP A 178 -36.85 -16.25 -34.12
N GLU A 179 -35.90 -17.00 -33.55
CA GLU A 179 -34.61 -17.26 -34.19
C GLU A 179 -34.91 -17.91 -35.54
N TYR A 180 -34.27 -17.44 -36.61
CA TYR A 180 -34.32 -18.13 -37.89
C TYR A 180 -33.71 -19.53 -37.68
N GLU A 181 -34.57 -20.54 -37.58
CA GLU A 181 -34.21 -21.95 -37.78
C GLU A 181 -33.64 -22.08 -39.20
N ASP A 182 -32.31 -22.09 -39.32
CA ASP A 182 -31.68 -22.80 -40.43
C ASP A 182 -31.83 -24.29 -40.15
N GLU A 183 -32.84 -24.86 -40.78
CA GLU A 183 -33.28 -26.25 -40.72
C GLU A 183 -32.16 -27.18 -41.26
N TYR A 184 -31.22 -27.62 -40.42
CA TYR A 184 -30.39 -28.82 -40.69
C TYR A 184 -29.84 -29.48 -39.40
N TYR A 185 -30.24 -30.75 -39.22
CA TYR A 185 -29.94 -31.74 -38.16
C TYR A 185 -30.73 -31.69 -36.83
N GLU A 186 -31.83 -32.45 -36.82
CA GLU A 186 -32.40 -33.09 -35.63
C GLU A 186 -31.37 -34.01 -34.94
N GLY A 187 -31.13 -33.75 -33.66
CA GLY A 187 -30.46 -34.67 -32.72
C GLY A 187 -30.93 -34.36 -31.31
N MET A 188 -31.68 -35.28 -30.69
CA MET A 188 -32.15 -35.19 -29.31
C MET A 188 -31.00 -34.95 -28.30
N GLU A 189 -30.97 -33.80 -27.63
CA GLU A 189 -30.27 -33.54 -26.35
C GLU A 189 -30.87 -32.26 -25.72
N GLY A 190 -31.95 -32.40 -24.95
CA GLY A 190 -32.87 -31.31 -24.58
C GLY A 190 -32.85 -30.84 -23.12
N ASP A 191 -31.73 -30.97 -22.40
CA ASP A 191 -31.59 -30.43 -21.01
C ASP A 191 -30.13 -29.99 -20.73
N ASP A 192 -29.15 -30.74 -21.26
CA ASP A 192 -27.72 -30.44 -21.12
C ASP A 192 -27.27 -29.12 -21.79
N ASN A 193 -28.01 -28.62 -22.79
CA ASN A 193 -27.63 -27.46 -23.59
C ASN A 193 -27.89 -26.12 -22.85
N ASP A 194 -29.00 -26.04 -22.09
CA ASP A 194 -29.33 -24.86 -21.30
C ASP A 194 -28.45 -24.75 -20.06
N GLU A 195 -28.14 -25.87 -19.39
CA GLU A 195 -27.16 -25.89 -18.30
C GLU A 195 -25.76 -25.45 -18.79
N LYS A 196 -25.33 -25.92 -19.97
CA LYS A 196 -24.06 -25.54 -20.59
C LYS A 196 -24.01 -24.05 -20.93
N ARG A 197 -25.11 -23.48 -21.44
CA ARG A 197 -25.26 -22.05 -21.75
C ARG A 197 -25.23 -21.20 -20.48
N GLN A 198 -25.87 -21.64 -19.40
CA GLN A 198 -25.83 -20.98 -18.09
C GLN A 198 -24.44 -21.01 -17.47
N LEU A 199 -23.74 -22.15 -17.53
CA LEU A 199 -22.36 -22.28 -17.06
C LEU A 199 -21.39 -21.40 -17.84
N GLU A 200 -21.58 -21.26 -19.15
CA GLU A 200 -20.77 -20.36 -19.99
C GLU A 200 -21.03 -18.89 -19.67
N ALA A 201 -22.30 -18.50 -19.45
CA ALA A 201 -22.67 -17.16 -19.03
C ALA A 201 -22.08 -16.82 -17.65
N GLU A 202 -22.14 -17.73 -16.69
CA GLU A 202 -21.56 -17.55 -15.36
C GLU A 202 -20.02 -17.44 -15.42
N ARG A 203 -19.37 -18.25 -16.28
CA ARG A 203 -17.93 -18.12 -16.57
C ARG A 203 -17.58 -16.78 -17.20
N LYS A 204 -18.38 -16.29 -18.15
CA LYS A 204 -18.21 -14.98 -18.78
C LYS A 204 -18.37 -13.86 -17.76
N ALA A 205 -19.38 -13.91 -16.89
CA ALA A 205 -19.59 -12.95 -15.81
C ALA A 205 -18.41 -12.93 -14.82
N LYS A 206 -17.96 -14.09 -14.36
CA LYS A 206 -16.75 -14.21 -13.49
C LYS A 206 -15.50 -13.65 -14.16
N ASN A 207 -15.35 -13.83 -15.48
CA ASN A 207 -14.22 -13.29 -16.22
C ASN A 207 -14.32 -11.77 -16.41
N LEU A 208 -15.52 -11.24 -16.66
CA LEU A 208 -15.79 -9.81 -16.73
C LEU A 208 -15.53 -9.11 -15.39
N GLU A 209 -15.99 -9.70 -14.29
CA GLU A 209 -15.74 -9.19 -12.94
C GLU A 209 -14.23 -9.12 -12.64
N LYS A 210 -13.47 -10.17 -12.99
CA LYS A 210 -12.01 -10.18 -12.87
C LYS A 210 -11.36 -9.10 -13.73
N LEU A 211 -11.83 -8.88 -14.96
CA LEU A 211 -11.32 -7.82 -15.84
C LEU A 211 -11.64 -6.43 -15.28
N LYS A 212 -12.85 -6.21 -14.77
CA LYS A 212 -13.28 -4.98 -14.08
C LYS A 212 -12.42 -4.71 -12.84
N GLY A 213 -12.16 -5.73 -12.03
CA GLY A 213 -11.26 -5.64 -10.87
C GLY A 213 -9.83 -5.25 -11.26
N LYS A 214 -9.28 -5.87 -12.31
CA LYS A 214 -7.94 -5.51 -12.85
C LYS A 214 -7.92 -4.09 -13.40
N LEU A 215 -8.97 -3.70 -14.15
CA LEU A 215 -9.08 -2.38 -14.74
C LEU A 215 -9.15 -1.31 -13.67
N THR A 216 -10.03 -1.45 -12.67
CA THR A 216 -10.17 -0.49 -11.56
C THR A 216 -8.87 -0.38 -10.76
N ALA A 217 -8.17 -1.48 -10.49
CA ALA A 217 -6.87 -1.45 -9.83
C ALA A 217 -5.81 -0.71 -10.67
N ALA A 218 -5.75 -0.96 -11.98
CA ALA A 218 -4.84 -0.29 -12.90
C ALA A 218 -5.14 1.22 -12.99
N LYS A 219 -6.42 1.59 -13.04
CA LYS A 219 -6.86 2.99 -13.02
C LYS A 219 -6.51 3.71 -11.71
N LYS A 220 -6.68 3.04 -10.55
CA LYS A 220 -6.23 3.56 -9.24
C LYS A 220 -4.71 3.76 -9.23
N LYS A 221 -3.95 2.79 -9.71
CA LYS A 221 -2.48 2.88 -9.83
C LYS A 221 -2.07 4.05 -10.74
N LEU A 222 -2.76 4.24 -11.86
CA LEU A 222 -2.54 5.36 -12.75
C LEU A 222 -2.80 6.70 -12.06
N LYS A 223 -3.92 6.83 -11.34
CA LYS A 223 -4.26 8.04 -10.56
C LYS A 223 -3.15 8.39 -9.58
N VAL A 224 -2.69 7.42 -8.78
CA VAL A 224 -1.59 7.61 -7.82
C VAL A 224 -0.30 8.07 -8.51
N LEU A 225 0.07 7.45 -9.65
CA LEU A 225 1.26 7.85 -10.40
C LEU A 225 1.11 9.25 -11.02
N THR A 226 -0.08 9.62 -11.49
CA THR A 226 -0.34 10.97 -12.01
C THR A 226 -0.26 12.03 -10.91
N GLU A 227 -0.75 11.73 -9.71
CA GLU A 227 -0.66 12.61 -8.54
C GLU A 227 0.79 12.76 -8.09
N ALA A 228 1.53 11.65 -7.97
CA ALA A 228 2.95 11.66 -7.62
C ALA A 228 3.79 12.47 -8.61
N GLU A 229 3.52 12.35 -9.92
CA GLU A 229 4.19 13.18 -10.93
C GLU A 229 3.88 14.67 -10.76
N ARG A 230 2.60 15.03 -10.52
CA ARG A 230 2.22 16.43 -10.27
C ARG A 230 2.92 16.97 -9.03
N GLU A 231 2.96 16.20 -7.95
CA GLU A 231 3.66 16.58 -6.71
C GLU A 231 5.15 16.77 -6.93
N LEU A 232 5.82 15.83 -7.62
CA LEU A 232 7.23 15.96 -7.97
C LEU A 232 7.47 17.18 -8.88
N GLY A 233 6.57 17.47 -9.83
CA GLY A 233 6.61 18.70 -10.63
C GLY A 233 6.51 19.96 -9.77
N ILE A 234 5.64 19.97 -8.76
CA ILE A 234 5.55 21.06 -7.78
C ILE A 234 6.84 21.16 -6.94
N THR A 235 7.46 20.04 -6.54
CA THR A 235 8.74 20.08 -5.82
C THR A 235 9.86 20.67 -6.68
N GLN A 236 9.92 20.35 -7.97
CA GLN A 236 10.88 20.96 -8.89
C GLN A 236 10.65 22.46 -9.03
N ALA A 237 9.40 22.91 -9.15
CA ALA A 237 9.07 24.34 -9.18
C ALA A 237 9.51 25.07 -7.90
N LYS A 238 9.26 24.47 -6.72
CA LYS A 238 9.70 25.01 -5.41
C LYS A 238 11.22 25.04 -5.27
N MET A 239 11.92 24.11 -5.91
CA MET A 239 13.37 24.01 -5.90
C MET A 239 14.03 24.69 -7.10
N ALA A 240 13.29 25.41 -7.96
CA ALA A 240 13.90 26.08 -9.12
C ALA A 240 14.97 27.10 -8.70
N LYS A 241 15.98 27.34 -9.55
CA LYS A 241 17.06 28.32 -9.26
C LYS A 241 16.55 29.75 -9.21
N THR A 242 15.48 30.04 -9.94
CA THR A 242 14.79 31.34 -9.94
C THR A 242 13.40 31.19 -9.35
N ALA A 243 12.86 32.26 -8.76
CA ALA A 243 11.55 32.27 -8.12
C ALA A 243 10.46 31.82 -9.12
N THR A 244 9.87 30.65 -8.91
CA THR A 244 8.91 30.02 -9.84
C THR A 244 7.57 29.79 -9.15
N SER A 245 6.47 30.15 -9.80
CA SER A 245 5.13 29.86 -9.29
C SER A 245 4.88 28.36 -9.25
N GLY A 246 4.22 27.87 -8.19
CA GLY A 246 3.88 26.45 -8.10
C GLY A 246 3.62 25.95 -6.69
N GLY A 247 2.46 25.31 -6.51
CA GLY A 247 2.07 24.66 -5.26
C GLY A 247 1.65 25.60 -4.13
N ILE A 248 1.48 25.00 -2.96
CA ILE A 248 0.97 25.63 -1.75
C ILE A 248 2.01 25.49 -0.63
N THR A 249 2.13 26.52 0.20
CA THR A 249 2.95 26.53 1.43
C THR A 249 2.32 25.65 2.51
N LYS A 250 3.09 25.25 3.54
CA LYS A 250 2.54 24.49 4.68
C LYS A 250 1.45 25.27 5.43
N SER A 251 1.48 26.61 5.36
CA SER A 251 0.45 27.51 5.86
C SER A 251 -0.74 27.70 4.91
N LYS A 252 -0.94 26.80 3.93
CA LYS A 252 -2.06 26.79 2.97
C LYS A 252 -2.18 28.02 2.04
N ARG A 253 -1.11 28.82 1.88
CA ARG A 253 -1.09 29.95 0.91
C ARG A 253 -0.46 29.51 -0.42
N ARG A 254 -1.08 29.85 -1.55
CA ARG A 254 -0.61 29.52 -2.90
C ARG A 254 0.61 30.37 -3.30
N ILE A 255 1.63 29.73 -3.88
CA ILE A 255 2.84 30.40 -4.36
C ILE A 255 2.59 30.88 -5.80
N LYS A 256 2.44 32.20 -5.98
CA LYS A 256 2.26 32.84 -7.28
C LYS A 256 3.26 33.97 -7.44
N ILE A 257 4.13 33.84 -8.43
CA ILE A 257 5.14 34.85 -8.80
C ILE A 257 4.74 35.39 -10.16
N ARG A 258 4.71 36.72 -10.28
CA ARG A 258 4.29 37.43 -11.51
C ARG A 258 5.47 37.89 -12.37
N GLU A 259 6.70 37.69 -11.89
CA GLU A 259 7.91 38.04 -12.61
C GLU A 259 8.16 37.07 -13.77
N ARG A 260 8.60 37.62 -14.90
CA ARG A 260 9.06 36.81 -16.04
C ARG A 260 10.45 36.26 -15.79
N LYS A 261 10.73 35.08 -16.33
CA LYS A 261 12.11 34.59 -16.43
C LYS A 261 12.84 35.46 -17.45
N ARG A 262 13.90 36.13 -17.00
CA ARG A 262 14.81 36.87 -17.88
C ARG A 262 15.75 35.91 -18.58
#